data_AF-A0ABD7JXB2-F1
#
_entry.id   AF-A0ABD7JXB2-F1
#
_cell.length_a   1.000
_cell.length_b   1.000
_cell.length_c   1.000
_cell.angle_alpha   90.00
_cell.angle_beta   90.00
_cell.angle_gamma   90.00
#
_symmetry.space_group_name_H-M   'P 1'
#
loop_
_entity.id
_entity.type
_entity.pdbx_description
1 polymer ?
#
loop_
_entity_poly.entity_id
_entity_poly.type
_entity_poly.pdbx_seq_one_letter_code
_entity_poly.pdbx_strand_id
1 'polypeptide(L)' 'MPIRPRPFTFECEGCGWTKTVAPQSDALMPGEWFDQCPRCGSKALKMRTAGWLEGALAELLARRRF' A
#
# COMPACT_ATOMS: atom_id res chain seq x y z
N MET A 1 10.33 -19.63 0.46
CA MET A 1 10.23 -18.99 -0.88
C MET A 1 9.58 -17.64 -0.68
N PRO A 2 10.07 -16.54 -1.29
CA PRO A 2 9.41 -15.24 -1.18
C PRO A 2 8.01 -15.33 -1.80
N ILE A 3 6.96 -15.13 -1.00
CA ILE A 3 5.58 -15.11 -1.48
C ILE A 3 5.22 -13.65 -1.73
N ARG A 4 4.76 -13.33 -2.95
CA ARG A 4 4.31 -11.97 -3.27
C ARG A 4 3.06 -11.65 -2.44
N PRO A 5 3.10 -10.64 -1.55
CA PRO A 5 1.91 -10.24 -0.81
C PRO A 5 0.86 -9.67 -1.77
N ARG A 6 -0.42 -9.79 -1.42
CA ARG A 6 -1.47 -9.10 -2.18
C ARG A 6 -1.34 -7.58 -1.97
N PRO A 7 -1.69 -6.75 -2.96
CA PRO A 7 -1.75 -5.31 -2.78
C PRO A 7 -2.66 -4.93 -1.61
N PHE A 8 -2.23 -3.95 -0.84
CA PHE A 8 -2.99 -3.41 0.28
C PHE A 8 -3.00 -1.90 0.23
N THR A 9 -4.04 -1.31 0.83
CA THR A 9 -4.27 0.12 0.85
C THR A 9 -4.15 0.60 2.30
N PHE A 10 -3.32 1.62 2.50
CA PHE A 10 -3.30 2.40 3.73
C PHE A 10 -4.36 3.48 3.65
N GLU A 11 -5.17 3.61 4.69
CA GLU A 11 -6.18 4.64 4.85
C GLU A 11 -5.93 5.36 6.18
N CYS A 12 -5.77 6.68 6.16
CA CYS A 12 -5.61 7.49 7.35
C CYS A 12 -6.97 7.94 7.88
N GLU A 13 -7.30 7.59 9.12
CA GLU A 13 -8.58 7.95 9.74
C GLU A 13 -8.68 9.46 10.08
N GLY A 14 -7.55 10.16 10.22
CA GLY A 14 -7.52 11.58 10.58
C GLY A 14 -7.71 12.55 9.41
N CYS A 15 -7.25 12.20 8.21
CA CYS A 15 -7.30 13.10 7.04
C CYS A 15 -7.83 12.45 5.76
N GLY A 16 -8.21 11.17 5.79
CA GLY A 16 -8.70 10.43 4.62
C GLY A 16 -7.62 10.15 3.57
N TRP A 17 -6.34 10.26 3.91
CA TRP A 17 -5.26 9.93 2.98
C TRP A 17 -5.28 8.43 2.68
N THR A 18 -5.33 8.10 1.39
CA THR A 18 -5.28 6.72 0.91
C THR A 18 -4.06 6.48 0.03
N LYS A 19 -3.40 5.33 0.22
CA LYS A 19 -2.30 4.89 -0.64
C LYS A 19 -2.31 3.39 -0.81
N THR A 20 -2.48 2.95 -2.06
CA THR A 20 -2.39 1.54 -2.43
C THR A 20 -0.95 1.18 -2.75
N VAL A 21 -0.43 0.15 -2.07
CA VAL A 21 0.91 -0.39 -2.23
C VAL A 21 0.78 -1.83 -2.74
N ALA A 22 1.48 -2.14 -3.83
CA ALA A 22 1.57 -3.47 -4.41
C ALA A 22 3.02 -3.96 -4.27
N PRO A 23 3.38 -4.59 -3.15
CA PRO A 23 4.74 -5.05 -2.93
C PRO A 23 5.09 -6.18 -3.91
N GLN A 24 6.26 -6.08 -4.53
CA GLN A 24 6.72 -7.10 -5.47
C GLN A 24 7.37 -8.32 -4.77
N SER A 25 7.78 -8.14 -3.51
CA SER A 25 8.48 -9.12 -2.69
C SER A 25 7.93 -9.14 -1.26
N ASP A 26 8.23 -10.22 -0.53
CA ASP A 26 8.00 -10.37 0.92
C ASP A 26 8.82 -9.35 1.74
N ALA A 27 9.98 -8.96 1.23
CA ALA A 27 10.79 -7.90 1.79
C ALA A 27 10.22 -6.53 1.37
N LEU A 28 9.39 -5.96 2.24
CA LEU A 28 8.86 -4.60 2.07
C LEU A 28 10.01 -3.58 2.04
N MET A 29 10.05 -2.76 0.99
CA MET A 29 11.06 -1.72 0.87
C MET A 29 10.67 -0.45 1.65
N PRO A 30 11.65 0.36 2.09
CA PRO A 30 11.39 1.70 2.63
C PRO A 30 10.61 2.53 1.59
N GLY A 31 9.35 2.87 1.88
CA GLY A 31 8.42 3.53 0.97
C GLY A 31 7.23 2.69 0.51
N GLU A 32 7.24 1.39 0.81
CA GLU A 32 6.07 0.49 0.72
C GLU A 32 5.36 0.36 2.07
N TRP A 33 6.08 0.58 3.17
CA TRP A 33 5.52 0.59 4.52
C TRP A 33 5.39 2.02 5.07
N PHE A 34 4.25 2.32 5.67
CA PHE A 34 3.95 3.62 6.27
C PHE A 34 3.50 3.43 7.72
N ASP A 35 4.32 3.83 8.69
CA ASP A 35 3.95 3.83 10.11
C ASP A 35 3.17 5.09 10.52
N GLN A 36 3.30 6.15 9.73
CA GLN A 36 2.72 7.47 9.98
C GLN A 36 2.17 8.05 8.69
N CYS A 37 1.04 8.75 8.80
CA CYS A 37 0.47 9.43 7.66
C CYS A 37 1.42 10.54 7.20
N PRO A 38 1.89 10.55 5.94
CA PRO A 38 2.79 11.59 5.46
C PRO A 38 2.13 12.96 5.35
N ARG A 39 0.79 13.02 5.39
CA ARG A 39 0.03 14.27 5.26
C ARG A 39 -0.21 14.98 6.59
N CYS A 40 -0.58 14.25 7.63
CA CYS A 40 -0.95 14.81 8.93
C CYS A 40 -0.09 14.31 10.11
N GLY A 41 0.84 13.38 9.87
CA GLY A 41 1.68 12.79 10.91
C GLY A 41 0.94 11.84 11.87
N SER A 42 -0.36 11.56 11.65
CA SER A 42 -1.11 10.68 12.54
C SER A 42 -0.65 9.22 12.37
N LYS A 43 -0.51 8.51 13.49
CA LYS A 43 -0.26 7.05 13.53
C LYS A 43 -1.53 6.20 13.31
N ALA A 44 -2.70 6.84 13.21
CA ALA A 44 -3.98 6.19 12.94
C ALA A 44 -4.10 5.83 11.44
N LEU A 45 -3.32 4.85 11.01
CA LEU A 45 -3.36 4.26 9.67
C LEU A 45 -4.02 2.90 9.74
N LYS A 46 -5.09 2.74 8.96
CA LYS A 46 -5.80 1.47 8.78
C LYS A 46 -5.29 0.80 7.52
N MET A 47 -4.82 -0.43 7.65
CA MET A 47 -4.47 -1.25 6.51
C MET A 47 -5.72 -2.03 6.07
N ARG A 48 -6.10 -1.89 4.80
CA ARG A 48 -7.13 -2.72 4.17
C ARG A 48 -6.52 -3.51 3.03
N THR A 49 -6.98 -4.73 2.81
CA THR A 49 -6.67 -5.45 1.58
C THR A 49 -7.29 -4.67 0.41
N ALA A 50 -6.50 -4.40 -0.63
CA ALA A 50 -7.03 -3.76 -1.81
C ALA A 50 -8.09 -4.69 -2.41
N GLY A 51 -9.26 -4.15 -2.74
CA GLY A 51 -10.28 -4.93 -3.46
C GLY A 51 -9.72 -5.45 -4.79
N TRP A 52 -10.36 -6.46 -5.40
CA TRP A 52 -9.88 -7.11 -6.62
C TRP A 52 -9.49 -6.11 -7.73
N LEU A 53 -10.29 -5.06 -7.94
CA LEU A 53 -10.04 -4.02 -8.95
C LEU A 53 -8.89 -3.09 -8.57
N GLU A 54 -8.85 -2.60 -7.33
CA GLU A 54 -7.78 -1.75 -6.79
C GLU A 54 -6.43 -2.50 -6.79
N GLY A 55 -6.45 -3.78 -6.44
CA GLY A 55 -5.29 -4.66 -6.49
C GLY A 55 -4.79 -4.89 -7.91
N ALA A 56 -5.70 -5.18 -8.84
CA ALA A 56 -5.34 -5.35 -10.26
C ALA A 56 -4.74 -4.07 -10.86
N LEU A 57 -5.31 -2.89 -10.55
CA LEU A 57 -4.79 -1.60 -10.98
C LEU A 57 -3.42 -1.30 -10.38
N ALA A 58 -3.24 -1.58 -9.09
CA ALA A 58 -1.96 -1.39 -8.40
C ALA A 58 -0.88 -2.32 -8.94
N GLU A 59 -1.19 -3.59 -9.24
CA GLU A 59 -0.27 -4.51 -9.93
C GLU A 59 0.07 -4.03 -11.35
N LEU A 60 -0.91 -3.51 -12.09
CA LEU A 60 -0.70 -2.99 -13.44
C LEU A 60 0.21 -1.74 -13.43
N LEU A 61 -0.01 -0.83 -12.48
CA LEU A 61 0.82 0.36 -12.28
C LEU A 61 2.22 0.01 -11.78
N ALA A 62 2.37 -1.00 -10.90
CA ALA A 62 3.66 -1.48 -10.44
C ALA A 62 4.47 -2.12 -11.59
N ARG A 63 3.80 -2.87 -12.48
CA ARG A 63 4.42 -3.43 -13.70
C ARG A 63 4.84 -2.36 -14.72
N ARG A 64 4.15 -1.22 -14.77
CA ARG A 64 4.42 -0.10 -15.68
C ARG A 64 5.58 0.81 -15.24
N ARG A 65 6.16 0.54 -14.07
CA ARG A 65 7.27 1.30 -13.50
C ARG A 65 8.65 0.75 -13.92
N PHE A 66 8.67 -0.14 -14.89
CA PHE A 66 9.83 -0.65 -15.62
C PHE A 66 9.80 -0.16 -17.07
#